data_AF-A0A936PM22-F1
#
_entry.id   AF-A0A936PM22-F1
#
_cell.length_a   1.000
_cell.length_b   1.000
_cell.length_c   1.000
_cell.angle_alpha   90.00
_cell.angle_beta   90.00
_cell.angle_gamma   90.00
#
_symmetry.space_group_name_H-M   'P 1'
#
loop_
_entity.id
_entity.type
_entity.pdbx_description
1 polymer ?
#
loop_
_entity_poly.entity_id
_entity_poly.type
_entity_poly.pdbx_seq_one_letter_code
_entity_poly.pdbx_strand_id
1 'polypeptide(L)'
;MEPPLSDSPTSPPPPVDRWLWALARFLGFWLKLLIRQRSRFVAPLPKEGAVTLLGNHAATIDPIVMALGVDRPVQFMASEQLFRNPRIGGLVRGLGAFPKAKFSRDPQSIETMVALNADGRVVGLFPEGNRSWDGRPEPVQPGLGWLLRKLQGPVVFVKNTTGFLMQPRWAKTPRLVAMELEYSEPVVFPEDWSTSRIEQEVAQRLTMDPSAVTPRGFAWGWKLAHGLNTYLWACPSCYALDTLGRRSQRRRRRPLRRLRRGLAHRRAPAPSPCRRRPRAHRGLGL
;
A
#
# COMPACT_ATOMS: atom_id res chain seq x y z
N MET A 1 35.82 10.36 -0.80
CA MET A 1 35.44 10.67 -2.19
C MET A 1 34.19 9.89 -2.49
N GLU A 2 33.03 10.56 -2.45
CA GLU A 2 31.82 9.99 -3.06
C GLU A 2 32.09 9.81 -4.56
N PRO A 3 31.64 8.70 -5.18
CA PRO A 3 31.74 8.58 -6.62
C PRO A 3 30.92 9.72 -7.25
N PRO A 4 31.40 10.30 -8.38
CA PRO A 4 30.65 11.32 -9.08
C PRO A 4 29.25 10.79 -9.41
N LEU A 5 28.22 11.59 -9.14
CA LEU A 5 26.86 11.37 -9.61
C LEU A 5 26.94 11.25 -11.13
N SER A 6 26.88 10.00 -11.60
CA SER A 6 27.08 9.63 -12.99
C SER A 6 26.13 10.39 -13.89
N ASP A 7 26.67 10.83 -15.04
CA ASP A 7 25.97 11.44 -16.16
C ASP A 7 24.58 10.84 -16.41
N SER A 8 23.66 11.75 -16.68
CA SER A 8 22.24 11.58 -16.95
C SER A 8 21.94 10.46 -17.96
N PRO A 9 20.98 9.56 -17.67
CA PRO A 9 20.32 8.84 -18.75
C PRO A 9 19.16 9.71 -19.27
N THR A 10 19.40 10.39 -20.40
CA THR A 10 18.35 10.98 -21.27
C THR A 10 17.51 9.92 -22.00
N SER A 11 17.74 8.63 -21.71
CA SER A 11 16.98 7.52 -22.28
C SER A 11 16.01 6.95 -21.24
N PRO A 12 14.76 6.66 -21.63
CA PRO A 12 13.82 5.96 -20.75
C PRO A 12 14.43 4.62 -20.31
N PRO A 13 14.11 4.13 -19.10
CA PRO A 13 14.62 2.84 -18.67
C PRO A 13 14.16 1.76 -19.66
N PRO A 14 14.94 0.66 -19.77
CA PRO A 14 14.68 -0.37 -20.75
C PRO A 14 13.24 -0.87 -20.66
N PRO A 15 12.66 -1.32 -21.78
CA PRO A 15 11.32 -1.89 -21.77
C PRO A 15 11.23 -3.05 -20.78
N VAL A 16 10.02 -3.27 -20.27
CA VAL A 16 9.75 -4.41 -19.38
C VAL A 16 10.15 -5.71 -20.08
N ASP A 17 10.88 -6.56 -19.37
CA ASP A 17 11.27 -7.86 -19.91
C ASP A 17 10.02 -8.70 -20.17
N ARG A 18 9.84 -9.11 -21.43
CA ARG A 18 8.64 -9.81 -21.89
C ARG A 18 8.41 -11.16 -21.17
N TRP A 19 9.48 -11.87 -20.82
CA TRP A 19 9.39 -13.18 -20.18
C TRP A 19 9.10 -13.03 -18.69
N LEU A 20 9.76 -12.09 -18.02
CA LEU A 20 9.45 -11.72 -16.64
C LEU A 20 8.02 -11.20 -16.52
N TRP A 21 7.56 -10.40 -17.47
CA TRP A 21 6.18 -9.92 -17.51
C TRP A 21 5.18 -11.06 -17.74
N ALA A 22 5.43 -11.95 -18.70
CA ALA A 22 4.58 -13.13 -18.93
C ALA A 22 4.50 -14.02 -17.67
N LEU A 23 5.63 -14.27 -17.02
CA LEU A 23 5.68 -14.99 -15.75
C LEU A 23 4.92 -14.26 -14.65
N ALA A 24 5.08 -12.94 -14.53
CA ALA A 24 4.35 -12.12 -13.57
C ALA A 24 2.83 -12.12 -13.84
N ARG A 25 2.40 -12.13 -15.11
CA ARG A 25 0.98 -12.29 -15.48
C ARG A 25 0.45 -13.66 -15.09
N PHE A 26 1.22 -14.72 -15.32
CA PHE A 26 0.87 -16.08 -14.92
C PHE A 26 0.76 -16.23 -13.40
N LEU A 27 1.81 -15.87 -12.64
CA LEU A 27 1.78 -15.89 -11.18
C LEU A 27 0.71 -14.94 -10.61
N GLY A 28 0.54 -13.81 -11.27
CA GLY A 28 -0.48 -12.81 -10.97
C GLY A 28 -1.90 -13.35 -11.08
N PHE A 29 -2.19 -14.19 -12.08
CA PHE A 29 -3.48 -14.85 -12.20
C PHE A 29 -3.82 -15.69 -10.96
N TRP A 30 -2.89 -16.54 -10.52
CA TRP A 30 -3.06 -17.35 -9.31
C TRP A 30 -3.17 -16.48 -8.04
N LEU A 31 -2.39 -15.40 -7.97
CA LEU A 31 -2.48 -14.44 -6.88
C LEU A 31 -3.86 -13.76 -6.83
N LYS A 32 -4.43 -13.35 -7.98
CA LYS A 32 -5.79 -12.78 -8.07
C LYS A 32 -6.83 -13.75 -7.51
N LEU A 33 -6.72 -15.05 -7.80
CA LEU A 33 -7.62 -16.06 -7.24
C LEU A 33 -7.46 -16.18 -5.71
N LEU A 34 -6.22 -16.24 -5.23
CA LEU A 34 -5.90 -16.38 -3.81
C LEU A 34 -6.41 -15.20 -2.96
N ILE A 35 -6.22 -13.98 -3.45
CA ILE A 35 -6.70 -12.74 -2.81
C ILE A 35 -8.10 -12.33 -3.28
N ARG A 36 -8.76 -13.18 -4.08
CA ARG A 36 -10.12 -12.96 -4.62
C ARG A 36 -10.29 -11.54 -5.18
N GLN A 37 -9.31 -11.09 -5.95
CA GLN A 37 -9.24 -9.71 -6.43
C GLN A 37 -10.44 -9.42 -7.35
N ARG A 38 -11.13 -8.31 -7.08
CA ARG A 38 -12.17 -7.75 -7.94
C ARG A 38 -11.76 -6.33 -8.33
N SER A 39 -11.59 -6.13 -9.62
CA SER A 39 -11.29 -4.82 -10.20
C SER A 39 -12.53 -4.34 -10.95
N ARG A 40 -13.10 -3.22 -10.53
CA ARG A 40 -14.20 -2.54 -11.23
C ARG A 40 -13.62 -1.38 -12.03
N PHE A 41 -14.01 -1.27 -13.30
CA PHE A 41 -13.64 -0.18 -14.18
C PHE A 41 -14.87 0.68 -14.43
N VAL A 42 -14.79 1.98 -14.17
CA VAL A 42 -15.83 2.94 -14.54
C VAL A 42 -15.84 3.14 -16.06
N ALA A 43 -14.66 3.20 -16.68
CA ALA A 43 -14.48 3.14 -18.12
C ALA A 43 -13.26 2.27 -18.48
N PRO A 44 -13.18 1.74 -19.71
CA PRO A 44 -11.99 1.02 -20.17
C PRO A 44 -10.74 1.90 -20.12
N LEU A 45 -9.59 1.32 -19.74
CA LEU A 45 -8.32 2.03 -19.86
C LEU A 45 -7.94 2.22 -21.34
N PRO A 46 -7.26 3.31 -21.69
CA PRO A 46 -6.65 3.47 -23.00
C PRO A 46 -5.74 2.27 -23.34
N LYS A 47 -5.98 1.66 -24.51
CA LYS A 47 -5.20 0.50 -24.99
C LYS A 47 -3.77 0.89 -25.35
N GLU A 48 -3.58 2.11 -25.80
CA GLU A 48 -2.32 2.68 -26.26
C GLU A 48 -2.12 4.09 -25.67
N GLY A 49 -0.93 4.64 -25.84
CA GLY A 49 -0.59 5.97 -25.35
C GLY A 49 -0.37 6.05 -23.84
N ALA A 50 0.14 7.19 -23.39
CA ALA A 50 0.54 7.39 -22.01
C ALA A 50 -0.67 7.34 -21.05
N VAL A 51 -0.50 6.70 -19.90
CA VAL A 51 -1.52 6.68 -18.84
C VAL A 51 -0.84 6.78 -17.49
N THR A 52 -1.33 7.66 -16.63
CA THR A 52 -0.87 7.77 -15.25
C THR A 52 -1.89 7.14 -14.31
N LEU A 53 -1.51 6.07 -13.60
CA LEU A 53 -2.32 5.46 -12.55
C LEU A 53 -1.98 6.11 -11.20
N LEU A 54 -2.97 6.74 -10.56
CA LEU A 54 -2.86 7.28 -9.21
C LEU A 54 -3.62 6.41 -8.22
N GLY A 55 -2.93 5.73 -7.32
CA GLY A 55 -3.56 4.90 -6.29
C GLY A 55 -3.40 5.45 -4.88
N ASN A 56 -4.34 5.15 -3.98
CA ASN A 56 -4.10 5.29 -2.54
C ASN A 56 -3.16 4.18 -2.04
N HIS A 57 -2.38 4.44 -0.99
CA HIS A 57 -1.35 3.51 -0.51
C HIS A 57 -1.61 3.03 0.93
N ALA A 58 -2.22 1.86 1.07
CA ALA A 58 -2.55 1.27 2.36
C ALA A 58 -1.82 -0.05 2.66
N ALA A 59 -1.25 -0.73 1.65
CA ALA A 59 -0.55 -1.99 1.80
C ALA A 59 0.70 -2.08 0.93
N THR A 60 1.65 -2.92 1.35
CA THR A 60 2.89 -3.18 0.58
C THR A 60 2.60 -3.72 -0.82
N ILE A 61 1.47 -4.42 -0.98
CA ILE A 61 1.10 -5.12 -2.20
C ILE A 61 0.36 -4.22 -3.20
N ASP A 62 0.06 -2.95 -2.85
CA ASP A 62 -0.72 -2.05 -3.70
C ASP A 62 -0.18 -1.93 -5.13
N PRO A 63 1.14 -1.75 -5.39
CA PRO A 63 1.66 -1.70 -6.74
C PRO A 63 1.33 -2.97 -7.54
N ILE A 64 1.42 -4.13 -6.88
CA ILE A 64 1.16 -5.43 -7.49
C ILE A 64 -0.33 -5.56 -7.82
N VAL A 65 -1.23 -5.34 -6.85
CA VAL A 65 -2.68 -5.52 -7.11
C VAL A 65 -3.24 -4.50 -8.10
N MET A 66 -2.69 -3.28 -8.12
CA MET A 66 -3.02 -2.28 -9.12
C MET A 66 -2.57 -2.72 -10.52
N ALA A 67 -1.35 -3.25 -10.66
CA ALA A 67 -0.88 -3.80 -11.94
C ALA A 67 -1.71 -4.99 -12.42
N LEU A 68 -2.17 -5.85 -11.50
CA LEU A 68 -2.97 -7.04 -11.83
C LEU A 68 -4.37 -6.74 -12.35
N GLY A 69 -4.87 -5.51 -12.14
CA GLY A 69 -6.14 -5.08 -12.71
C GLY A 69 -6.03 -4.70 -14.18
N VAL A 70 -4.84 -4.34 -14.68
CA VAL A 70 -4.66 -3.79 -16.03
C VAL A 70 -3.85 -4.74 -16.91
N ASP A 71 -4.09 -4.72 -18.21
CA ASP A 71 -3.42 -5.63 -19.17
C ASP A 71 -2.13 -5.05 -19.76
N ARG A 72 -1.76 -3.82 -19.37
CA ARG A 72 -0.52 -3.15 -19.79
C ARG A 72 0.51 -3.19 -18.65
N PRO A 73 1.82 -3.36 -18.94
CA PRO A 73 2.85 -3.25 -17.91
C PRO A 73 2.82 -1.86 -17.26
N VAL A 74 2.76 -1.82 -15.92
CA VAL A 74 2.75 -0.58 -15.14
C VAL A 74 4.13 -0.36 -14.53
N GLN A 75 4.71 0.80 -14.81
CA GLN A 75 6.04 1.17 -14.34
C GLN A 75 5.92 2.01 -13.08
N PHE A 76 6.33 1.43 -11.95
CA PHE A 76 6.18 2.05 -10.64
C PHE A 76 7.44 2.77 -10.19
N MET A 77 7.23 3.98 -9.69
CA MET A 77 8.22 4.63 -8.85
C MET A 77 8.29 3.90 -7.49
N ALA A 78 9.45 3.36 -7.15
CA ALA A 78 9.66 2.60 -5.92
C ALA A 78 10.88 3.12 -5.13
N SER A 79 10.90 2.90 -3.82
CA SER A 79 12.02 3.35 -2.99
C SER A 79 13.35 2.74 -3.43
N GLU A 80 14.40 3.55 -3.55
CA GLU A 80 15.77 3.09 -3.86
C GLU A 80 16.26 1.94 -2.97
N GLN A 81 15.78 1.87 -1.72
CA GLN A 81 16.09 0.80 -0.77
C GLN A 81 15.71 -0.59 -1.29
N LEU A 82 14.65 -0.68 -2.10
CA LEU A 82 14.20 -1.93 -2.72
C LEU A 82 15.22 -2.45 -3.74
N PHE A 83 15.96 -1.55 -4.37
CA PHE A 83 16.94 -1.84 -5.41
C PHE A 83 18.32 -2.21 -4.85
N ARG A 84 18.58 -1.95 -3.56
CA ARG A 84 19.85 -2.30 -2.90
C ARG A 84 20.03 -3.82 -2.73
N ASN A 85 18.94 -4.58 -2.69
CA ASN A 85 19.01 -6.04 -2.72
C ASN A 85 19.11 -6.51 -4.18
N PRO A 86 20.20 -7.18 -4.61
CA PRO A 86 20.39 -7.53 -6.02
C PRO A 86 19.28 -8.39 -6.61
N ARG A 87 18.72 -9.33 -5.84
CA ARG A 87 17.66 -10.24 -6.31
C ARG A 87 16.33 -9.50 -6.48
N ILE A 88 15.94 -8.75 -5.45
CA ILE A 88 14.68 -7.99 -5.49
C ILE A 88 14.80 -6.84 -6.49
N GLY A 89 15.91 -6.12 -6.47
CA GLY A 89 16.23 -5.03 -7.38
C GLY A 89 16.23 -5.45 -8.85
N GLY A 90 16.86 -6.59 -9.18
CA GLY A 90 16.82 -7.14 -10.54
C GLY A 90 15.40 -7.49 -10.99
N LEU A 91 14.62 -8.16 -10.13
CA LEU A 91 13.23 -8.50 -10.42
C LEU A 91 12.37 -7.26 -10.68
N VAL A 92 12.41 -6.27 -9.78
CA VAL A 92 11.54 -5.09 -9.93
C VAL A 92 11.98 -4.20 -11.10
N ARG A 93 13.28 -4.11 -11.41
CA ARG A 93 13.77 -3.45 -12.63
C ARG A 93 13.27 -4.15 -13.88
N GLY A 94 13.35 -5.48 -13.93
CA GLY A 94 12.84 -6.27 -15.05
C GLY A 94 11.33 -6.12 -15.26
N LEU A 95 10.58 -5.83 -14.19
CA LEU A 95 9.15 -5.51 -14.23
C LEU A 95 8.84 -4.02 -14.51
N GLY A 96 9.86 -3.19 -14.72
CA GLY A 96 9.71 -1.77 -15.08
C GLY A 96 9.64 -0.80 -13.90
N ALA A 97 9.94 -1.23 -12.67
CA ALA A 97 10.05 -0.29 -11.55
C ALA A 97 11.37 0.49 -11.60
N PHE A 98 11.33 1.76 -11.20
CA PHE A 98 12.48 2.65 -11.16
C PHE A 98 12.63 3.30 -9.77
N PRO A 99 13.87 3.60 -9.33
CA PRO A 99 14.14 4.09 -7.99
C PRO A 99 13.70 5.53 -7.78
N LYS A 100 13.28 5.84 -6.55
CA LYS A 100 13.14 7.17 -5.99
C LYS A 100 13.86 7.25 -4.64
N ALA A 101 14.68 8.29 -4.49
CA ALA A 101 15.28 8.68 -3.22
C ALA A 101 14.18 9.17 -2.25
N LYS A 102 14.27 8.75 -0.99
CA LYS A 102 13.34 9.20 0.05
C LYS A 102 13.93 10.41 0.76
N PHE A 103 13.05 11.33 1.17
CA PHE A 103 13.39 12.52 1.97
C PHE A 103 14.34 13.52 1.30
N SER A 104 14.57 13.39 -0.01
CA SER A 104 15.32 14.33 -0.83
C SER A 104 14.54 14.67 -2.09
N ARG A 105 14.91 15.79 -2.74
CA ARG A 105 14.48 16.06 -4.12
C ARG A 105 15.16 15.04 -5.03
N ASP A 106 14.41 14.53 -6.00
CA ASP A 106 14.88 13.51 -6.94
C ASP A 106 14.44 13.86 -8.37
N PRO A 107 15.14 14.79 -9.04
CA PRO A 107 14.85 15.17 -10.42
C PRO A 107 14.95 14.00 -11.39
N GLN A 108 15.87 13.06 -11.14
CA GLN A 108 16.09 11.90 -12.01
C GLN A 108 14.85 11.00 -12.08
N SER A 109 14.18 10.78 -10.94
CA SER A 109 12.94 10.01 -10.91
C SER A 109 11.79 10.68 -11.69
N ILE A 110 11.77 12.02 -11.71
CA ILE A 110 10.80 12.82 -12.47
C ILE A 110 11.11 12.73 -13.96
N GLU A 111 12.36 12.94 -14.37
CA GLU A 111 12.80 12.82 -15.76
C GLU A 111 12.49 11.43 -16.32
N THR A 112 12.74 10.38 -15.52
CA THR A 112 12.37 9.01 -15.85
C THR A 112 10.87 8.88 -16.13
N MET A 113 10.01 9.43 -15.27
CA MET A 113 8.56 9.39 -15.49
C MET A 113 8.15 10.12 -16.77
N VAL A 114 8.73 11.29 -17.04
CA VAL A 114 8.44 12.08 -18.24
C VAL A 114 8.84 11.31 -19.49
N ALA A 115 10.03 10.69 -19.51
CA ALA A 115 10.49 9.87 -20.62
C ALA A 115 9.58 8.65 -20.84
N LEU A 116 9.19 7.96 -19.77
CA LEU A 116 8.26 6.83 -19.84
C LEU A 116 6.88 7.22 -20.39
N ASN A 117 6.39 8.37 -19.97
CA ASN A 117 5.12 8.90 -20.44
C ASN A 117 5.23 9.32 -21.92
N ALA A 118 6.33 9.97 -22.33
CA ALA A 118 6.58 10.30 -23.74
C ALA A 118 6.64 9.07 -24.64
N ASP A 119 7.17 7.95 -24.14
CA ASP A 119 7.14 6.63 -24.79
C ASP A 119 5.75 5.97 -24.85
N GLY A 120 4.70 6.63 -24.35
CA GLY A 120 3.34 6.09 -24.32
C GLY A 120 3.14 4.95 -23.32
N ARG A 121 3.98 4.85 -22.28
CA ARG A 121 3.91 3.78 -21.28
C ARG A 121 2.95 4.13 -20.15
N VAL A 122 2.57 3.10 -19.37
CA VAL A 122 1.74 3.29 -18.17
C VAL A 122 2.64 3.49 -16.96
N VAL A 123 2.48 4.62 -16.28
CA VAL A 123 3.24 4.95 -15.06
C VAL A 123 2.31 4.87 -13.86
N GLY A 124 2.75 4.22 -12.79
CA GLY A 124 2.00 4.09 -11.55
C GLY A 124 2.66 4.85 -10.42
N LEU A 125 1.87 5.61 -9.67
CA LEU A 125 2.34 6.31 -8.48
C LEU A 125 1.30 6.39 -7.36
N PHE A 126 1.81 6.62 -6.16
CA PHE A 126 1.05 6.82 -4.95
C PHE A 126 1.33 8.23 -4.45
N PRO A 127 0.35 9.16 -4.52
CA PRO A 127 0.59 10.58 -4.29
C PRO A 127 0.94 10.90 -2.84
N GLU A 128 0.60 10.01 -1.91
CA GLU A 128 0.96 10.03 -0.49
C GLU A 128 2.48 9.90 -0.25
N GLY A 129 3.17 9.17 -1.15
CA GLY A 129 4.59 8.81 -1.03
C GLY A 129 4.95 7.91 0.17
N ASN A 130 3.98 7.57 1.02
CA ASN A 130 4.12 6.62 2.11
C ASN A 130 2.83 5.80 2.26
N ARG A 131 2.90 4.71 3.02
CA ARG A 131 1.70 3.93 3.37
C ARG A 131 0.99 4.52 4.57
N SER A 132 -0.33 4.55 4.50
CA SER A 132 -1.19 4.90 5.62
C SER A 132 -1.05 3.94 6.80
N TRP A 133 -1.34 4.45 7.98
CA TRP A 133 -1.32 3.68 9.23
C TRP A 133 -2.64 2.98 9.55
N ASP A 134 -3.75 3.66 9.29
CA ASP A 134 -5.11 3.25 9.64
C ASP A 134 -5.98 2.89 8.42
N GLY A 135 -5.42 3.02 7.22
CA GLY A 135 -6.09 2.78 5.95
C GLY A 135 -6.68 4.03 5.30
N ARG A 136 -6.74 5.17 6.00
CA ARG A 136 -7.11 6.45 5.39
C ARG A 136 -5.95 6.94 4.51
N PRO A 137 -6.20 7.43 3.30
CA PRO A 137 -5.13 8.03 2.50
C PRO A 137 -4.45 9.17 3.26
N GLU A 138 -3.13 9.18 3.24
CA GLU A 138 -2.31 10.30 3.73
C GLU A 138 -2.48 11.52 2.82
N PRO A 139 -2.03 12.72 3.25
CA PRO A 139 -2.02 13.90 2.40
C PRO A 139 -1.20 13.68 1.12
N VAL A 140 -1.71 14.25 0.01
CA VAL A 140 -0.98 14.31 -1.27
C VAL A 140 0.32 15.09 -1.09
N GLN A 141 1.43 14.57 -1.61
CA GLN A 141 2.71 15.28 -1.57
C GLN A 141 2.70 16.53 -2.44
N PRO A 142 3.26 17.65 -1.96
CA PRO A 142 3.39 18.87 -2.74
C PRO A 142 4.17 18.64 -4.03
N GLY A 143 3.76 19.29 -5.11
CA GLY A 143 4.41 19.20 -6.41
C GLY A 143 3.83 18.11 -7.32
N LEU A 144 2.89 17.30 -6.84
CA LEU A 144 2.16 16.36 -7.68
C LEU A 144 1.42 17.08 -8.80
N GLY A 145 0.78 18.22 -8.52
CA GLY A 145 0.03 18.96 -9.53
C GLY A 145 0.93 19.43 -10.69
N TRP A 146 2.16 19.85 -10.36
CA TRP A 146 3.17 20.20 -11.36
C TRP A 146 3.62 18.98 -12.17
N LEU A 147 3.84 17.83 -11.51
CA LEU A 147 4.23 16.59 -12.17
C LEU A 147 3.16 16.12 -13.15
N LEU A 148 1.89 16.09 -12.74
CA LEU A 148 0.78 15.66 -13.61
C LEU A 148 0.63 16.58 -14.83
N ARG A 149 0.85 17.90 -14.68
CA ARG A 149 0.93 18.82 -15.82
C ARG A 149 2.09 18.48 -16.76
N LYS A 150 3.24 18.10 -16.23
CA LYS A 150 4.42 17.75 -17.04
C LYS A 150 4.21 16.45 -17.83
N LEU A 151 3.43 15.51 -17.29
CA LEU A 151 3.09 14.26 -17.97
C LEU A 151 2.06 14.45 -19.10
N GLN A 152 1.20 15.46 -19.05
CA GLN A 152 0.24 15.81 -20.13
C GLN A 152 -0.65 14.65 -20.61
N GLY A 153 -0.79 13.57 -19.84
CA GLY A 153 -1.53 12.36 -20.20
C GLY A 153 -2.75 12.13 -19.31
N PRO A 154 -3.68 11.25 -19.74
CA PRO A 154 -4.83 10.89 -18.93
C PRO A 154 -4.42 10.22 -17.61
N VAL A 155 -5.12 10.60 -16.55
CA VAL A 155 -4.94 10.12 -15.19
C VAL A 155 -6.12 9.21 -14.82
N VAL A 156 -5.82 7.99 -14.41
CA VAL A 156 -6.82 7.04 -13.90
C VAL A 156 -6.59 6.86 -12.41
N PHE A 157 -7.62 7.15 -11.63
CA PHE A 157 -7.61 6.97 -10.18
C PHE A 157 -7.92 5.52 -9.84
N VAL A 158 -7.11 4.94 -8.95
CA VAL A 158 -7.23 3.55 -8.51
C VAL A 158 -7.46 3.52 -7.01
N LYS A 159 -8.72 3.39 -6.60
CA LYS A 159 -9.09 3.23 -5.19
C LYS A 159 -8.98 1.77 -4.79
N ASN A 160 -7.98 1.43 -3.99
CA ASN A 160 -7.89 0.15 -3.30
C ASN A 160 -8.63 0.23 -1.96
N THR A 161 -9.86 -0.28 -1.91
CA THR A 161 -10.77 -0.10 -0.78
C THR A 161 -10.50 -1.08 0.36
N THR A 162 -9.86 -2.23 0.10
CA THR A 162 -9.64 -3.27 1.13
C THR A 162 -8.16 -3.55 1.42
N GLY A 163 -7.23 -2.86 0.75
CA GLY A 163 -5.79 -3.04 0.92
C GLY A 163 -5.31 -2.93 2.37
N PHE A 164 -5.86 -1.97 3.12
CA PHE A 164 -5.54 -1.76 4.54
C PHE A 164 -5.82 -2.99 5.43
N LEU A 165 -6.62 -3.95 4.98
CA LEU A 165 -6.92 -5.19 5.70
C LEU A 165 -5.88 -6.29 5.43
N MET A 166 -5.22 -6.27 4.27
CA MET A 166 -4.25 -7.28 3.85
C MET A 166 -3.01 -7.23 4.75
N GLN A 167 -2.34 -6.08 4.77
CA GLN A 167 -1.11 -5.88 5.54
C GLN A 167 -0.98 -4.40 5.98
N PRO A 168 -1.81 -3.95 6.92
CA PRO A 168 -1.65 -2.64 7.54
C PRO A 168 -0.27 -2.53 8.17
N ARG A 169 0.21 -1.30 8.39
CA ARG A 169 1.62 -1.03 8.71
C ARG A 169 2.15 -1.70 9.97
N TRP A 170 1.29 -1.92 10.97
CA TRP A 170 1.61 -2.67 12.18
C TRP A 170 1.69 -4.19 11.96
N ALA A 171 1.13 -4.71 10.87
CA ALA A 171 1.06 -6.14 10.62
C ALA A 171 2.39 -6.72 10.12
N LYS A 172 3.00 -7.59 10.93
CA LYS A 172 4.25 -8.29 10.56
C LYS A 172 4.06 -9.42 9.53
N THR A 173 2.82 -9.87 9.32
CA THR A 173 2.49 -10.94 8.36
C THR A 173 1.23 -10.56 7.57
N PRO A 174 1.18 -10.83 6.25
CA PRO A 174 0.01 -10.54 5.44
C PRO A 174 -1.18 -11.46 5.79
N ARG A 175 -2.38 -11.01 5.43
CA ARG A 175 -3.65 -11.75 5.55
C ARG A 175 -4.27 -11.85 4.17
N LEU A 176 -4.78 -13.01 3.79
CA LEU A 176 -5.54 -13.15 2.57
C LEU A 176 -6.93 -12.56 2.79
N VAL A 177 -7.20 -11.43 2.13
CA VAL A 177 -8.47 -10.71 2.13
C VAL A 177 -8.94 -10.52 0.69
N ALA A 178 -10.24 -10.33 0.48
CA ALA A 178 -10.76 -9.97 -0.83
C ALA A 178 -10.25 -8.57 -1.20
N MET A 179 -9.41 -8.48 -2.22
CA MET A 179 -8.90 -7.20 -2.72
C MET A 179 -9.92 -6.56 -3.66
N GLU A 180 -10.40 -5.36 -3.31
CA GLU A 180 -11.39 -4.63 -4.11
C GLU A 180 -10.76 -3.32 -4.60
N LEU A 181 -10.68 -3.18 -5.92
CA LEU A 181 -10.09 -2.02 -6.59
C LEU A 181 -11.13 -1.40 -7.52
N GLU A 182 -11.20 -0.08 -7.52
CA GLU A 182 -12.02 0.71 -8.44
C GLU A 182 -11.12 1.63 -9.27
N TYR A 183 -11.22 1.51 -10.59
CA TYR A 183 -10.50 2.32 -11.57
C TYR A 183 -11.50 3.32 -12.15
N SER A 184 -11.19 4.61 -12.05
CA SER A 184 -12.02 5.68 -12.63
C SER A 184 -11.96 5.68 -14.15
N GLU A 185 -12.79 6.53 -14.74
CA GLU A 185 -12.57 7.03 -16.08
C GLU A 185 -11.20 7.73 -16.21
N PRO A 186 -10.57 7.72 -17.40
CA PRO A 186 -9.39 8.51 -17.66
C PRO A 186 -9.72 10.01 -17.62
N VAL A 187 -9.05 10.75 -16.74
CA VAL A 187 -9.25 12.18 -16.54
C VAL A 187 -8.09 12.96 -17.15
N VAL A 188 -8.39 13.94 -17.98
CA VAL A 188 -7.43 14.96 -18.41
C VAL A 188 -7.74 16.23 -17.63
N PHE A 189 -6.75 16.75 -16.92
CA PHE A 189 -6.92 17.98 -16.15
C PHE A 189 -6.94 19.20 -17.08
N PRO A 190 -7.86 20.15 -16.89
CA PRO A 190 -7.89 21.39 -17.66
C PRO A 190 -6.61 22.23 -17.48
N GLU A 191 -6.18 22.91 -18.55
CA GLU A 191 -4.94 23.70 -18.55
C GLU A 191 -4.99 24.93 -17.63
N ASP A 192 -6.18 25.46 -17.36
CA ASP A 192 -6.42 26.62 -16.49
C ASP A 192 -6.38 26.27 -14.99
N TRP A 193 -6.41 24.98 -14.63
CA TRP A 193 -6.41 24.55 -13.22
C TRP A 193 -5.05 24.72 -12.56
N SER A 194 -4.95 25.52 -11.49
CA SER A 194 -3.73 25.60 -10.70
C SER A 194 -3.23 24.23 -10.22
N THR A 195 -1.91 24.10 -10.00
CA THR A 195 -1.32 22.86 -9.48
C THR A 195 -1.93 22.45 -8.13
N SER A 196 -2.21 23.43 -7.26
CA SER A 196 -2.89 23.20 -5.98
C SER A 196 -4.32 22.68 -6.14
N ARG A 197 -5.06 23.16 -7.14
CA ARG A 197 -6.41 22.65 -7.46
C ARG A 197 -6.36 21.21 -7.94
N ILE A 198 -5.38 20.86 -8.78
CA ILE A 198 -5.14 19.47 -9.20
C ILE A 198 -4.86 18.58 -7.97
N GLU A 199 -4.00 19.02 -7.05
CA GLU A 199 -3.68 18.28 -5.82
C GLU A 199 -4.90 18.06 -4.92
N GLN A 200 -5.75 19.09 -4.78
CA GLN A 200 -7.02 18.99 -4.04
C GLN A 200 -7.99 17.99 -4.68
N GLU A 201 -8.14 18.05 -6.00
CA GLU A 201 -8.98 17.12 -6.75
C GLU A 201 -8.48 15.67 -6.60
N VAL A 202 -7.16 15.46 -6.66
CA VAL A 202 -6.55 14.15 -6.46
C VAL A 202 -6.85 13.63 -5.05
N ALA A 203 -6.67 14.46 -4.03
CA ALA A 203 -6.98 14.11 -2.64
C ALA A 203 -8.46 13.74 -2.48
N GLN A 204 -9.37 14.52 -3.07
CA GLN A 204 -10.80 14.27 -3.03
C GLN A 204 -11.17 12.95 -3.72
N ARG A 205 -10.64 12.69 -4.91
CA ARG A 205 -10.93 11.44 -5.67
C ARG A 205 -10.37 10.18 -5.03
N LEU A 206 -9.24 10.28 -4.31
CA LEU A 206 -8.64 9.14 -3.60
C LEU A 206 -9.15 8.97 -2.18
N THR A 207 -9.92 9.94 -1.66
CA THR A 207 -10.49 9.87 -0.32
C THR A 207 -11.31 8.60 -0.16
N MET A 208 -11.07 7.89 0.94
CA MET A 208 -11.89 6.76 1.37
C MET A 208 -11.97 6.69 2.89
N ASP A 209 -13.07 6.14 3.39
CA ASP A 209 -13.27 5.89 4.81
C ASP A 209 -13.14 4.38 5.11
N PRO A 210 -12.06 3.93 5.76
CA PRO A 210 -11.88 2.52 6.11
C PRO A 210 -13.02 1.95 6.95
N SER A 211 -13.68 2.77 7.80
CA SER A 211 -14.78 2.31 8.66
C SER A 211 -16.05 1.96 7.88
N ALA A 212 -16.27 2.56 6.71
CA ALA A 212 -17.40 2.23 5.85
C ALA A 212 -17.19 0.93 5.05
N VAL A 213 -15.96 0.39 5.02
CA VAL A 213 -15.63 -0.80 4.23
C VAL A 213 -15.99 -2.07 4.99
N THR A 214 -16.91 -2.85 4.43
CA THR A 214 -17.19 -4.22 4.88
C THR A 214 -16.53 -5.22 3.93
N PRO A 215 -15.43 -5.88 4.32
CA PRO A 215 -14.73 -6.81 3.44
C PRO A 215 -15.58 -8.04 3.12
N ARG A 216 -15.56 -8.48 1.86
CA ARG A 216 -16.26 -9.69 1.43
C ARG A 216 -15.55 -10.97 1.89
N GLY A 217 -16.32 -11.88 2.47
CA GLY A 217 -15.86 -13.20 2.89
C GLY A 217 -14.97 -13.15 4.13
N PHE A 218 -14.04 -14.11 4.25
CA PHE A 218 -13.20 -14.25 5.44
C PHE A 218 -11.78 -13.76 5.19
N ALA A 219 -11.17 -13.15 6.21
CA ALA A 219 -9.76 -12.83 6.25
C ALA A 219 -8.97 -14.03 6.79
N TRP A 220 -8.15 -14.66 5.95
CA TRP A 220 -7.36 -15.83 6.36
C TRP A 220 -5.91 -15.45 6.65
N GLY A 221 -5.33 -16.06 7.69
CA GLY A 221 -3.93 -15.87 8.04
C GLY A 221 -3.60 -16.46 9.41
N TRP A 222 -2.35 -16.89 9.58
CA TRP A 222 -1.91 -17.63 10.77
C TRP A 222 -1.84 -16.79 12.04
N LYS A 223 -1.49 -15.50 11.92
CA LYS A 223 -1.26 -14.60 13.05
C LYS A 223 -1.90 -13.22 12.83
N LEU A 224 -3.23 -13.18 12.65
CA LEU A 224 -3.99 -11.98 12.26
C LEU A 224 -3.76 -10.71 13.10
N ALA A 225 -3.28 -10.79 14.35
CA ALA A 225 -2.98 -9.61 15.18
C ALA A 225 -1.46 -9.35 15.33
N HIS A 226 -0.61 -9.79 14.40
CA HIS A 226 0.85 -9.85 14.63
C HIS A 226 1.48 -8.50 14.38
N GLY A 227 2.10 -7.94 15.42
CA GLY A 227 2.63 -6.59 15.42
C GLY A 227 1.63 -5.53 15.88
N LEU A 228 0.42 -5.89 16.32
CA LEU A 228 -0.53 -4.92 16.90
C LEU A 228 0.08 -4.15 18.11
N ASN A 229 1.02 -4.76 18.82
CA ASN A 229 1.76 -4.10 19.90
C ASN A 229 2.58 -2.89 19.42
N THR A 230 3.01 -2.84 18.15
CA THR A 230 3.71 -1.66 17.60
C THR A 230 2.74 -0.49 17.34
N TYR A 231 1.44 -0.76 17.26
CA TYR A 231 0.42 0.26 17.08
C TYR A 231 -0.05 0.84 18.42
N LEU A 232 -0.30 -0.03 19.41
CA LEU A 232 -0.82 0.39 20.71
C LEU A 232 0.26 1.00 21.62
N TRP A 233 1.54 0.62 21.44
CA TRP A 233 2.74 1.08 22.19
C TRP A 233 2.73 0.78 23.72
N ALA A 234 1.59 0.91 24.39
CA ALA A 234 1.36 0.60 25.80
C ALA A 234 0.18 -0.37 25.98
N CYS A 235 0.20 -1.15 27.05
CA CYS A 235 -0.94 -1.96 27.45
C CYS A 235 -2.13 -1.06 27.87
N PRO A 236 -3.34 -1.21 27.30
CA PRO A 236 -4.49 -0.36 27.70
C PRO A 236 -5.01 -0.66 29.11
N SER A 237 -4.57 -1.77 29.73
CA SER A 237 -4.98 -2.14 31.10
C SER A 237 -4.03 -1.63 32.18
N CYS A 238 -2.72 -1.63 31.93
CA CYS A 238 -1.73 -1.29 32.95
C CYS A 238 -0.73 -0.23 32.51
N TYR A 239 -0.88 0.33 31.31
CA TYR A 239 -0.05 1.37 30.70
C TYR A 239 1.44 1.04 30.57
N ALA A 240 1.86 -0.18 30.89
CA ALA A 240 3.24 -0.59 30.76
C ALA A 240 3.62 -0.70 29.27
N LEU A 241 4.73 -0.04 28.93
CA LEU A 241 5.27 0.04 27.56
C LEU A 241 5.80 -1.32 27.11
N ASP A 242 5.59 -1.67 25.84
CA ASP A 242 6.09 -2.91 25.23
C ASP A 242 5.68 -4.23 25.91
N THR A 243 4.70 -4.20 26.81
CA THR A 243 4.26 -5.38 27.59
C THR A 243 3.10 -6.15 26.98
N LEU A 244 2.63 -5.74 25.79
CA LEU A 244 1.42 -6.28 25.15
C LEU A 244 1.66 -7.71 24.62
N GLY A 245 1.52 -8.70 25.52
CA GLY A 245 1.66 -10.12 25.25
C GLY A 245 0.32 -10.77 24.87
N ARG A 246 0.34 -11.66 23.87
CA ARG A 246 -0.87 -12.36 23.41
C ARG A 246 -1.35 -13.42 24.40
N ARG A 247 -2.65 -13.45 24.70
CA ARG A 247 -3.40 -14.71 24.73
C ARG A 247 -3.82 -15.03 23.31
N SER A 248 -3.39 -16.17 22.76
CA SER A 248 -3.79 -16.62 21.43
C SER A 248 -5.32 -16.80 21.39
N GLN A 249 -6.04 -15.84 20.81
CA GLN A 249 -7.45 -16.06 20.45
C GLN A 249 -7.50 -16.97 19.21
N ARG A 250 -7.36 -18.28 19.43
CA ARG A 250 -8.00 -19.26 18.55
C ARG A 250 -9.50 -19.15 18.80
N ARG A 251 -10.20 -18.63 17.78
CA ARG A 251 -11.64 -18.78 17.48
C ARG A 251 -12.59 -18.90 18.68
N ARG A 252 -13.49 -17.92 18.84
CA ARG A 252 -14.90 -18.19 19.20
C ARG A 252 -15.77 -17.09 18.63
N ARG A 253 -16.40 -17.37 17.48
CA ARG A 253 -17.68 -16.73 17.13
C ARG A 253 -18.70 -17.23 18.14
N ARG A 254 -19.24 -16.37 19.01
CA ARG A 254 -20.53 -16.58 19.66
C ARG A 254 -21.25 -15.22 19.76
N PRO A 255 -22.55 -15.16 19.46
CA PRO A 255 -23.33 -13.93 19.57
C PRO A 255 -23.53 -13.58 21.04
N LEU A 256 -23.37 -12.30 21.38
CA LEU A 256 -23.56 -11.77 22.73
C LEU A 256 -25.04 -11.92 23.13
N ARG A 257 -25.32 -12.77 24.12
CA ARG A 257 -26.53 -12.68 24.95
C ARG A 257 -26.23 -11.81 26.17
N ARG A 258 -27.18 -10.93 26.46
CA ARG A 258 -27.24 -9.92 27.53
C ARG A 258 -26.84 -10.46 28.91
N LEU A 259 -26.27 -9.58 29.74
CA LEU A 259 -26.59 -9.49 31.17
C LEU A 259 -26.36 -8.06 31.68
N ARG A 260 -27.40 -7.52 32.32
CA ARG A 260 -27.46 -6.24 33.06
C ARG A 260 -26.93 -6.42 34.50
N ARG A 261 -26.78 -5.28 35.18
CA ARG A 261 -26.45 -4.97 36.61
C ARG A 261 -24.98 -4.58 36.76
N GLY A 262 -24.55 -3.49 37.40
CA GLY A 262 -25.19 -2.43 38.20
C GLY A 262 -24.10 -1.83 39.12
N LEU A 263 -23.91 -0.50 39.08
CA LEU A 263 -23.32 0.45 40.06
C LEU A 263 -22.04 0.09 40.88
N ALA A 264 -21.01 0.93 40.78
CA ALA A 264 -20.47 1.76 41.88
C ALA A 264 -19.14 2.44 41.48
N HIS A 265 -19.05 3.76 41.65
CA HIS A 265 -17.80 4.52 41.56
C HIS A 265 -16.88 4.19 42.73
N ARG A 266 -15.69 3.63 42.45
CA ARG A 266 -14.53 3.63 43.34
C ARG A 266 -13.31 4.13 42.56
N ARG A 267 -12.54 5.05 43.16
CA ARG A 267 -11.26 5.54 42.63
C ARG A 267 -10.33 4.33 42.40
N ALA A 268 -9.75 4.24 41.20
CA ALA A 268 -8.95 3.09 40.79
C ALA A 268 -7.58 3.10 41.49
N PRO A 269 -7.13 1.96 42.07
CA PRO A 269 -5.74 1.82 42.50
C PRO A 269 -4.82 1.82 41.27
N ALA A 270 -3.56 2.24 41.45
CA ALA A 270 -2.53 2.17 40.41
C ALA A 270 -2.51 0.75 39.80
N PRO A 271 -2.52 0.60 38.46
CA PRO A 271 -2.68 -0.70 37.85
C PRO A 271 -1.46 -1.57 38.15
N SER A 272 -1.70 -2.68 38.85
CA SER A 272 -0.70 -3.73 39.00
C SER A 272 -0.30 -4.24 37.61
N PRO A 273 0.99 -4.50 37.34
CA PRO A 273 1.43 -4.97 36.03
C PRO A 273 0.68 -6.25 35.66
N CYS A 274 0.19 -6.35 34.41
CA CYS A 274 -0.51 -7.52 33.91
C CYS A 274 0.35 -8.77 34.17
N ARG A 275 -0.01 -9.57 35.18
CA ARG A 275 0.79 -10.73 35.61
C ARG A 275 1.12 -11.60 34.41
N ARG A 276 2.39 -11.60 33.98
CA ARG A 276 2.91 -12.62 33.07
C ARG A 276 2.72 -13.95 33.80
N ARG A 277 1.84 -14.84 33.31
CA ARG A 277 1.98 -16.26 33.68
C ARG A 277 3.30 -16.71 33.07
N PRO A 278 4.30 -17.14 33.85
CA PRO A 278 5.51 -17.70 33.27
C PRO A 278 5.09 -18.88 32.41
N ARG A 279 5.55 -18.90 31.15
CA ARG A 279 5.53 -20.12 30.37
C ARG A 279 6.44 -21.08 31.12
N ALA A 280 5.87 -22.16 31.66
CA ALA A 280 6.68 -23.29 32.09
C ALA A 280 7.50 -23.74 30.88
N HIS A 281 8.79 -23.44 30.89
CA HIS A 281 9.75 -24.18 30.09
C HIS A 281 9.65 -25.63 30.60
N ARG A 282 9.07 -26.52 29.80
CA ARG A 282 9.36 -27.94 29.95
C ARG A 282 10.83 -28.09 29.54
N GLY A 283 11.71 -28.05 30.54
CA GLY A 283 13.07 -28.56 30.39
C GLY A 283 12.96 -30.05 30.08
N LEU A 284 13.41 -30.41 28.88
CA LEU A 284 14.01 -31.71 28.63
C LEU A 284 15.45 -31.60 29.15
N GLY A 285 15.88 -32.54 29.99
CA GLY A 285 17.30 -32.73 30.27
C GLY A 285 17.62 -33.07 31.72
N LEU A 286 17.71 -34.39 31.96
CA LEU A 286 18.49 -35.13 32.96
C LEU A 286 18.16 -34.95 34.44
#